data_AF-A0A2W1BIM6-F1
#
_entry.id   AF-A0A2W1BIM6-F1
#
_cell.length_a   1.000
_cell.length_b   1.000
_cell.length_c   1.000
_cell.angle_alpha   90.00
_cell.angle_beta   90.00
_cell.angle_gamma   90.00
#
_symmetry.space_group_name_H-M   'P 1'
#
loop_
_entity.id
_entity.type
_entity.pdbx_description
1 polymer ?
#
loop_
_entity_poly.entity_id
_entity_poly.type
_entity_poly.pdbx_seq_one_letter_code
_entity_poly.pdbx_strand_id
1 'polypeptide(L)'
;MNYLLLILVVLNSIFSAVNCNECKDDCPKEGKMTCGLSPENKNYTLFPSECALKAYSICHNVKFVETPLKFCINHEVKNARRVYGESCPLFCPNHYRPVCGMSKMRAYIYKTFNNGCYFDMLSCRGDDLEGYVEVPLEFCQRHLMKNIFKEQVVVSGINDYRDYHEYN
;
A
#
# COMPACT_ATOMS: atom_id res chain seq x y z
N MET A 1 2.88 -24.39 -66.74
CA MET A 1 2.61 -24.50 -65.30
C MET A 1 3.95 -24.54 -64.58
N ASN A 2 4.59 -23.38 -64.41
CA ASN A 2 4.53 -22.55 -63.19
C ASN A 2 5.12 -23.25 -61.97
N TYR A 3 6.41 -23.03 -61.69
CA TYR A 3 6.93 -22.82 -60.33
C TYR A 3 8.19 -21.92 -60.31
N LEU A 4 8.42 -21.14 -61.37
CA LEU A 4 9.36 -20.00 -61.35
C LEU A 4 8.92 -18.89 -60.35
N LEU A 5 7.70 -18.99 -59.83
CA LEU A 5 7.11 -18.15 -58.77
C LEU A 5 7.48 -18.59 -57.34
N LEU A 6 8.10 -19.76 -57.15
CA LEU A 6 8.52 -20.22 -55.81
C LEU A 6 9.87 -19.64 -55.37
N ILE A 7 10.63 -19.01 -56.27
CA ILE A 7 12.05 -18.72 -56.04
C ILE A 7 12.34 -17.23 -55.73
N LEU A 8 11.39 -16.27 -55.82
CA LEU A 8 11.77 -14.84 -55.79
C LEU A 8 10.95 -13.82 -54.96
N VAL A 9 9.88 -14.15 -54.19
CA VAL A 9 9.06 -13.06 -53.59
C VAL A 9 8.79 -13.11 -52.07
N VAL A 10 9.17 -14.15 -51.32
CA VAL A 10 8.96 -14.08 -49.83
C VAL A 10 10.16 -14.55 -49.00
N LEU A 11 11.31 -14.76 -49.63
CA LEU A 11 12.61 -14.69 -48.95
C LEU A 11 13.10 -13.25 -49.02
N ASN A 12 12.59 -12.44 -48.09
CA ASN A 12 13.24 -11.30 -47.43
C ASN A 12 12.24 -10.17 -47.15
N SER A 13 12.35 -9.65 -45.92
CA SER A 13 11.80 -8.38 -45.43
C SER A 13 10.26 -8.31 -45.50
N ILE A 14 9.50 -8.50 -44.43
CA ILE A 14 9.57 -7.76 -43.17
C ILE A 14 9.07 -8.69 -42.05
N PHE A 15 9.93 -9.58 -41.53
CA PHE A 15 9.86 -9.83 -40.10
C PHE A 15 10.43 -8.57 -39.46
N SER A 16 9.56 -7.63 -39.07
CA SER A 16 9.92 -6.68 -38.03
C SER A 16 10.05 -7.49 -36.75
N ALA A 17 11.19 -8.20 -36.61
CA ALA A 17 11.77 -8.41 -35.32
C ALA A 17 11.98 -7.00 -34.77
N VAL A 18 11.00 -6.52 -34.01
CA VAL A 18 11.17 -5.39 -33.11
C VAL A 18 12.20 -5.87 -32.11
N ASN A 19 13.45 -5.66 -32.49
CA ASN A 19 14.60 -5.83 -31.65
C ASN A 19 14.50 -4.65 -30.67
N CYS A 20 13.82 -4.85 -29.54
CA CYS A 20 13.82 -3.93 -28.40
C CYS A 20 15.21 -3.96 -27.76
N ASN A 21 16.23 -3.53 -28.50
CA ASN A 21 17.53 -3.27 -27.94
C ASN A 21 17.47 -1.89 -27.30
N GLU A 22 17.14 -1.94 -26.00
CA GLU A 22 17.28 -0.89 -24.99
C GLU A 22 16.37 0.33 -25.24
N CYS A 23 15.33 0.45 -24.40
CA CYS A 23 14.65 1.72 -24.21
C CYS A 23 15.71 2.76 -23.84
N LYS A 24 16.11 3.58 -24.82
CA LYS A 24 17.11 4.61 -24.61
C LYS A 24 16.41 5.77 -23.92
N ASP A 25 16.49 5.77 -22.58
CA ASP A 25 15.96 6.86 -21.77
C ASP A 25 16.89 8.07 -21.90
N ASP A 26 16.63 8.93 -22.88
CA ASP A 26 17.24 10.28 -22.98
C ASP A 26 16.61 11.26 -21.97
N CYS A 27 16.24 10.76 -20.79
CA CYS A 27 15.66 11.58 -19.74
C CYS A 27 16.76 12.20 -18.87
N PRO A 28 16.64 13.49 -18.51
CA PRO A 28 17.54 14.10 -17.55
C PRO A 28 17.45 13.35 -16.21
N LYS A 29 18.61 13.12 -15.59
CA LYS A 29 18.70 12.44 -14.27
C LYS A 29 18.11 13.28 -13.13
N GLU A 30 17.87 14.55 -13.38
CA GLU A 30 17.29 15.50 -12.44
C GLU A 30 15.79 15.63 -12.74
N GLY A 31 14.96 15.21 -11.78
CA GLY A 31 13.52 15.26 -11.93
C GLY A 31 12.80 14.97 -10.61
N LYS A 32 11.58 15.49 -10.50
CA LYS A 32 10.68 15.13 -9.41
C LYS A 32 10.21 13.70 -9.66
N MET A 33 10.42 12.82 -8.68
CA MET A 33 9.89 11.45 -8.72
C MET A 33 8.38 11.46 -8.96
N THR A 34 7.91 10.53 -9.80
CA THR A 34 6.51 10.40 -10.19
C THR A 34 6.04 8.98 -9.95
N CYS A 35 4.80 8.80 -9.50
CA CYS A 35 4.19 7.48 -9.31
C CYS A 35 3.19 7.21 -10.44
N GLY A 36 3.36 6.12 -11.18
CA GLY A 36 2.44 5.69 -12.23
C GLY A 36 1.58 4.51 -11.78
N LEU A 37 0.27 4.56 -12.06
CA LEU A 37 -0.66 3.44 -11.94
C LEU A 37 -0.89 2.82 -13.33
N SER A 38 -0.58 1.53 -13.49
CA SER A 38 -1.01 0.76 -14.65
C SER A 38 -2.46 0.33 -14.44
N PRO A 39 -3.44 0.81 -15.24
CA PRO A 39 -4.84 0.45 -15.07
C PRO A 39 -5.12 -1.00 -15.48
N GLU A 40 -4.31 -1.57 -16.37
CA GLU A 40 -4.43 -2.97 -16.83
C GLU A 40 -4.13 -3.94 -15.69
N ASN A 41 -3.02 -3.71 -14.98
CA ASN A 41 -2.54 -4.62 -13.93
C ASN A 41 -2.83 -4.13 -12.50
N LYS A 42 -3.48 -2.96 -12.36
CA LYS A 42 -3.72 -2.27 -11.08
C LYS A 42 -2.45 -2.14 -10.22
N ASN A 43 -1.29 -2.00 -10.87
CA ASN A 43 0.02 -1.95 -10.22
C ASN A 43 0.57 -0.52 -10.18
N TYR A 44 1.31 -0.20 -9.13
CA TYR A 44 1.97 1.10 -8.95
C TYR A 44 3.47 0.98 -9.19
N THR A 45 4.06 1.92 -9.92
CA THR A 45 5.49 1.94 -10.24
C THR A 45 6.05 3.34 -10.04
N LEU A 46 7.17 3.44 -9.33
CA LEU A 46 7.87 4.70 -9.09
C LEU A 46 8.85 4.97 -10.24
N PHE A 47 8.77 6.16 -10.82
CA PHE A 47 9.64 6.62 -11.87
C PHE A 47 10.53 7.78 -11.38
N PRO A 48 11.79 7.88 -11.82
CA PRO A 48 12.69 8.98 -11.46
C PRO A 48 12.15 10.36 -11.87
N SER A 49 11.36 10.41 -12.93
CA SER A 49 10.73 11.62 -13.45
C SER A 49 9.51 11.30 -14.30
N GLU A 50 8.70 12.32 -14.60
CA GLU A 50 7.60 12.22 -15.57
C GLU A 50 8.11 11.81 -16.97
N CYS A 51 9.31 12.25 -17.36
CA CYS A 51 9.95 11.84 -18.61
C CYS A 51 10.14 10.32 -18.65
N ALA A 52 10.71 9.74 -17.59
CA ALA A 52 10.96 8.31 -17.50
C ALA A 52 9.65 7.50 -17.54
N LEU A 53 8.58 8.00 -16.89
CA LEU A 53 7.26 7.37 -16.97
C LEU A 53 6.73 7.30 -18.41
N LYS A 54 6.81 8.42 -19.15
CA LYS A 54 6.34 8.48 -20.54
C LYS A 54 7.20 7.62 -21.47
N ALA A 55 8.52 7.71 -21.34
CA ALA A 55 9.46 6.93 -22.13
C ALA A 55 9.22 5.42 -21.95
N TYR A 56 9.07 4.97 -20.70
CA TYR A 56 8.73 3.59 -20.37
C TYR A 56 7.38 3.17 -20.95
N SER A 57 6.37 4.02 -20.82
CA SER A 57 5.00 3.76 -21.34
C SER A 57 5.00 3.53 -22.85
N ILE A 58 5.75 4.35 -23.60
CA ILE A 58 5.89 4.24 -25.04
C ILE A 58 6.68 2.99 -25.41
N CYS A 59 7.82 2.76 -24.74
CA CYS A 59 8.72 1.66 -25.09
C CYS A 59 8.08 0.29 -24.89
N HIS A 60 7.34 0.11 -23.79
CA HIS A 60 6.69 -1.15 -23.46
C HIS A 60 5.23 -1.23 -23.92
N ASN A 61 4.71 -0.17 -24.56
CA ASN A 61 3.30 -0.05 -24.92
C ASN A 61 2.35 -0.30 -23.72
N VAL A 62 2.76 0.15 -22.52
CA VAL A 62 1.98 0.04 -21.29
C VAL A 62 1.48 1.42 -20.90
N LYS A 63 0.19 1.54 -20.57
CA LYS A 63 -0.37 2.81 -20.12
C LYS A 63 -0.13 3.00 -18.63
N PHE A 64 0.37 4.17 -18.25
CA PHE A 64 0.44 4.62 -16.86
C PHE A 64 -0.35 5.91 -16.67
N VAL A 65 -1.06 6.00 -15.55
CA VAL A 65 -1.72 7.22 -15.07
C VAL A 65 -0.92 7.76 -13.90
N GLU A 66 -0.49 9.02 -13.97
CA GLU A 66 0.20 9.64 -12.84
C GLU A 66 -0.73 9.71 -11.61
N THR A 67 -0.19 9.35 -10.45
CA THR A 67 -0.88 9.36 -9.17
C THR A 67 0.02 9.95 -8.08
N PRO A 68 -0.54 10.40 -6.95
CA PRO A 68 0.24 10.87 -5.81
C PRO A 68 1.27 9.83 -5.32
N LEU A 69 2.49 10.28 -5.01
CA LEU A 69 3.62 9.43 -4.56
C LEU A 69 3.27 8.45 -3.42
N LYS A 70 2.35 8.84 -2.52
CA LYS A 70 1.87 7.99 -1.42
C LYS A 70 1.38 6.62 -1.89
N PHE A 71 0.86 6.50 -3.11
CA PHE A 71 0.33 5.24 -3.62
C PHE A 71 1.44 4.24 -3.94
N CYS A 72 2.53 4.68 -4.59
CA CYS A 72 3.71 3.84 -4.81
C CYS A 72 4.40 3.48 -3.49
N ILE A 73 4.59 4.45 -2.59
CA ILE A 73 5.19 4.20 -1.27
C ILE A 73 4.38 3.16 -0.50
N ASN A 74 3.05 3.31 -0.45
CA ASN A 74 2.19 2.36 0.25
C ASN A 74 2.12 0.99 -0.44
N HIS A 75 2.27 0.93 -1.77
CA HIS A 75 2.34 -0.33 -2.51
C HIS A 75 3.62 -1.09 -2.17
N GLU A 76 4.77 -0.43 -2.22
CA GLU A 76 6.06 -0.98 -1.82
C GLU A 76 6.06 -1.40 -0.36
N VAL A 77 5.51 -0.58 0.55
CA VAL A 77 5.42 -0.90 1.97
C VAL A 77 4.52 -2.10 2.23
N LYS A 78 3.40 -2.25 1.51
CA LYS A 78 2.54 -3.45 1.60
C LYS A 78 3.29 -4.70 1.14
N ASN A 79 4.08 -4.61 0.07
CA ASN A 79 4.86 -5.73 -0.44
C ASN A 79 6.04 -6.07 0.49
N ALA A 80 6.75 -5.06 0.98
CA ALA A 80 7.84 -5.21 1.93
C ALA A 80 7.36 -5.77 3.28
N ARG A 81 6.11 -5.49 3.70
CA ARG A 81 5.53 -6.05 4.93
C ARG A 81 4.99 -7.47 4.78
N ARG A 82 4.85 -7.98 3.55
CA ARG A 82 4.76 -9.43 3.30
C ARG A 82 6.13 -10.11 3.47
N VAL A 83 6.88 -9.74 4.51
CA VAL A 83 8.16 -10.36 4.89
C VAL A 83 8.00 -11.87 5.08
N TYR A 84 6.79 -12.32 5.44
CA TYR A 84 6.46 -13.71 5.70
C TYR A 84 5.92 -14.47 4.48
N GLY A 85 6.34 -14.11 3.26
CA GLY A 85 5.85 -14.75 2.04
C GLY A 85 4.31 -14.69 1.94
N GLU A 86 3.71 -15.56 1.15
CA GLU A 86 2.24 -15.64 0.98
C GLU A 86 1.47 -16.04 2.26
N SER A 87 2.17 -16.23 3.39
CA SER A 87 1.62 -16.74 4.63
C SER A 87 1.69 -15.71 5.76
N CYS A 88 0.56 -15.45 6.41
CA CYS A 88 0.49 -14.47 7.49
C CYS A 88 1.32 -14.92 8.71
N PRO A 89 2.05 -14.01 9.39
CA PRO A 89 2.90 -14.36 10.53
C PRO A 89 2.11 -15.09 11.63
N LEU A 90 2.56 -16.27 12.06
CA LEU A 90 1.93 -17.05 13.15
C LEU A 90 2.43 -16.62 14.53
N PHE A 91 3.68 -16.18 14.61
CA PHE A 91 4.34 -15.78 15.84
C PHE A 91 4.95 -14.40 15.67
N CYS A 92 4.75 -13.55 16.68
CA CYS A 92 5.30 -12.20 16.70
C CYS A 92 6.24 -12.01 17.89
N PRO A 93 7.42 -11.40 17.67
CA PRO A 93 8.32 -11.03 18.75
C PRO A 93 7.70 -9.94 19.64
N ASN A 94 8.11 -9.87 20.91
CA ASN A 94 7.58 -8.94 21.91
C ASN A 94 8.25 -7.56 21.93
N HIS A 95 8.99 -7.16 20.89
CA HIS A 95 9.60 -5.83 20.84
C HIS A 95 8.52 -4.75 20.68
N TYR A 96 8.67 -3.63 21.40
CA TYR A 96 7.70 -2.54 21.34
C TYR A 96 8.13 -1.49 20.31
N ARG A 97 7.39 -1.41 19.19
CA ARG A 97 7.55 -0.41 18.13
C ARG A 97 6.17 -0.12 17.53
N PRO A 98 5.36 0.74 18.16
CA PRO A 98 3.92 0.76 17.93
C PRO A 98 3.54 1.17 16.51
N VAL A 99 2.41 0.62 16.05
CA VAL A 99 1.79 0.93 14.75
C VAL A 99 0.32 1.28 14.98
N CYS A 100 -0.20 2.32 14.32
CA CYS A 100 -1.62 2.66 14.37
C CYS A 100 -2.35 2.12 13.14
N GLY A 101 -3.38 1.29 13.35
CA GLY A 101 -4.24 0.78 12.29
C GLY A 101 -5.64 1.36 12.37
N MET A 102 -6.19 1.78 11.23
CA MET A 102 -7.59 2.13 11.03
C MET A 102 -8.34 0.92 10.47
N SER A 103 -9.50 0.57 11.02
CA SER A 103 -10.31 -0.54 10.51
C SER A 103 -10.78 -0.28 9.07
N LYS A 104 -10.66 -1.28 8.19
CA LYS A 104 -11.17 -1.22 6.81
C LYS A 104 -12.69 -1.11 6.76
N MET A 105 -13.41 -1.88 7.58
CA MET A 105 -14.87 -1.84 7.65
C MET A 105 -15.39 -0.57 8.36
N ARG A 106 -14.70 -0.09 9.40
CA ARG A 106 -15.15 1.06 10.19
C ARG A 106 -14.03 2.09 10.32
N ALA A 107 -13.95 3.01 9.36
CA ALA A 107 -12.90 4.03 9.27
C ALA A 107 -12.75 4.97 10.50
N TYR A 108 -13.71 4.97 11.43
CA TYR A 108 -13.64 5.71 12.68
C TYR A 108 -13.03 4.91 13.84
N ILE A 109 -12.73 3.62 13.65
CA ILE A 109 -12.10 2.75 14.65
C ILE A 109 -10.61 2.69 14.38
N TYR A 110 -9.84 3.03 15.41
CA TYR A 110 -8.39 3.02 15.41
C TYR A 110 -7.88 2.08 16.50
N LYS A 111 -6.81 1.35 16.22
CA LYS A 111 -6.18 0.42 17.14
C LYS A 111 -4.66 0.56 17.07
N THR A 112 -4.01 0.67 18.22
CA THR A 112 -2.56 0.59 18.33
C THR A 112 -2.14 -0.87 18.46
N PHE A 113 -1.13 -1.27 17.69
CA PHE A 113 -0.49 -2.58 17.75
C PHE A 113 0.90 -2.43 18.36
N ASN A 114 1.35 -3.43 19.12
CA ASN A 114 2.64 -3.38 19.81
C ASN A 114 3.83 -3.28 18.84
N ASN A 115 3.72 -3.92 17.69
CA ASN A 115 4.68 -3.81 16.58
C ASN A 115 4.03 -4.15 15.24
N GLY A 116 4.81 -3.96 14.17
CA GLY A 116 4.40 -4.27 12.81
C GLY A 116 3.97 -5.72 12.61
N CYS A 117 4.63 -6.68 13.28
CA CYS A 117 4.23 -8.09 13.15
C CYS A 117 2.80 -8.33 13.65
N TYR A 118 2.41 -7.79 14.81
CA TYR A 118 1.04 -7.93 15.30
C TYR A 118 0.01 -7.23 14.40
N PHE A 119 0.39 -6.10 13.79
CA PHE A 119 -0.44 -5.42 12.80
C PHE A 119 -0.63 -6.26 11.54
N ASP A 120 0.46 -6.80 10.98
CA ASP A 120 0.47 -7.63 9.77
C ASP A 120 -0.25 -8.96 10.02
N MET A 121 -0.09 -9.56 11.19
CA MET A 121 -0.77 -10.78 11.62
C MET A 121 -2.30 -10.67 11.44
N LEU A 122 -2.89 -9.56 11.89
CA LEU A 122 -4.33 -9.33 11.81
C LEU A 122 -4.74 -8.79 10.43
N SER A 123 -3.93 -7.91 9.83
CA SER A 123 -4.25 -7.31 8.52
C SER A 123 -4.13 -8.29 7.36
N CYS A 124 -3.29 -9.33 7.50
CA CYS A 124 -3.12 -10.40 6.54
C CYS A 124 -4.14 -11.52 6.72
N ARG A 125 -4.47 -11.90 7.97
CA ARG A 125 -5.45 -12.98 8.24
C ARG A 125 -6.89 -12.56 8.12
N GLY A 126 -7.20 -11.29 8.36
CA GLY A 126 -8.56 -10.80 8.26
C GLY A 126 -9.04 -10.83 6.82
N ASP A 127 -10.29 -11.22 6.61
CA ASP A 127 -11.00 -10.97 5.35
C ASP A 127 -10.96 -9.47 5.02
N ASP A 128 -11.25 -9.10 3.77
CA ASP A 128 -11.17 -7.72 3.29
C ASP A 128 -11.89 -6.68 4.18
N LEU A 129 -12.86 -7.12 4.97
CA LEU A 129 -13.63 -6.33 5.93
C LEU A 129 -12.97 -6.19 7.31
N GLU A 130 -12.25 -7.20 7.80
CA GLU A 130 -11.70 -7.22 9.18
C GLU A 130 -10.26 -6.70 9.28
N GLY A 131 -9.61 -6.45 8.14
CA GLY A 131 -8.26 -5.92 8.11
C GLY A 131 -8.13 -4.47 8.62
N TYR A 132 -6.89 -4.07 8.89
CA TYR A 132 -6.54 -2.70 9.24
C TYR A 132 -5.68 -2.07 8.13
N VAL A 133 -5.69 -0.74 8.06
CA VAL A 133 -4.80 0.06 7.23
C VAL A 133 -3.95 0.91 8.14
N GLU A 134 -2.63 0.88 7.95
CA GLU A 134 -1.75 1.72 8.75
C GLU A 134 -2.00 3.21 8.46
N VAL A 135 -2.09 3.99 9.54
CA VAL A 135 -2.22 5.43 9.53
C VAL A 135 -1.19 6.03 10.49
N PRO A 136 -0.88 7.34 10.40
CA PRO A 136 0.03 7.99 11.34
C PRO A 136 -0.38 7.74 12.80
N LEU A 137 0.61 7.56 13.69
CA LEU A 137 0.39 7.22 15.10
C LEU A 137 -0.53 8.22 15.84
N GLU A 138 -0.53 9.48 15.42
CA GLU A 138 -1.37 10.55 15.97
C GLU A 138 -2.86 10.21 15.92
N PHE A 139 -3.33 9.44 14.94
CA PHE A 139 -4.75 9.07 14.82
C PHE A 139 -5.20 8.18 16.00
N CYS A 140 -4.33 7.28 16.47
CA CYS A 140 -4.58 6.47 17.66
C CYS A 140 -4.42 7.30 18.94
N GLN A 141 -3.44 8.20 18.99
CA GLN A 141 -3.21 9.08 20.16
C GLN A 141 -4.40 10.02 20.41
N ARG A 142 -5.02 10.56 19.36
CA ARG A 142 -6.24 11.39 19.46
C ARG A 142 -7.48 10.58 19.88
N HIS A 143 -7.51 9.26 19.62
CA HIS A 143 -8.59 8.36 20.07
C HIS A 143 -8.40 7.86 21.50
N LEU A 144 -7.16 7.73 21.98
CA LEU A 144 -6.87 7.46 23.39
C LEU A 144 -7.48 8.57 24.28
N MET A 145 -7.42 9.84 23.86
CA MET A 145 -8.06 10.93 24.61
C MET A 145 -9.60 10.81 24.65
N LYS A 146 -10.26 10.25 23.63
CA LYS A 146 -11.72 10.01 23.68
C LYS A 146 -12.10 8.89 24.65
N ASN A 147 -11.21 7.90 24.84
CA ASN A 147 -11.41 6.86 25.84
C ASN A 147 -11.05 7.35 27.25
N ILE A 148 -10.04 8.21 27.40
CA ILE A 148 -9.72 8.84 28.69
C ILE A 148 -10.88 9.72 29.18
N PHE A 149 -11.53 10.51 28.31
CA PHE A 149 -12.70 11.28 28.74
C PHE A 149 -13.97 10.45 28.91
N LYS A 150 -14.10 9.26 28.31
CA LYS A 150 -15.19 8.33 28.63
C LYS A 150 -14.95 7.58 29.94
N GLU A 151 -13.72 7.12 30.20
CA GLU A 151 -13.35 6.46 31.45
C GLU A 151 -13.31 7.43 32.62
N GLN A 152 -12.80 8.66 32.45
CA GLN A 152 -12.85 9.67 33.51
C GLN A 152 -14.28 10.10 33.84
N VAL A 153 -15.20 10.17 32.87
CA VAL A 153 -16.62 10.43 33.13
C VAL A 153 -17.29 9.27 33.88
N VAL A 154 -16.85 8.02 33.67
CA VAL A 154 -17.35 6.84 34.41
C VAL A 154 -16.73 6.75 35.81
N VAL A 155 -15.48 7.16 36.00
CA VAL A 155 -14.80 7.16 37.32
C VAL A 155 -15.20 8.36 38.19
N SER A 156 -15.51 9.52 37.60
CA SER A 156 -16.05 10.67 38.34
C SER A 156 -17.52 10.50 38.76
N GLY A 157 -18.20 9.43 38.32
CA GLY A 157 -19.58 9.10 38.69
C GLY A 157 -19.73 8.09 39.83
N ILE A 158 -18.64 7.59 40.42
CA ILE A 158 -18.67 6.52 41.44
C ILE A 158 -18.19 6.95 42.84
N ASN A 159 -17.75 8.21 43.02
CA ASN A 159 -17.30 8.69 44.32
C ASN A 159 -18.31 9.55 45.10
N ASP A 160 -19.60 9.51 44.76
CA ASP A 160 -20.65 10.27 45.49
C ASP A 160 -21.74 9.38 46.11
N TYR A 161 -21.36 8.18 46.57
CA TYR A 161 -22.23 7.32 47.38
C TYR A 161 -21.50 6.83 48.64
N ARG A 162 -21.01 7.79 49.42
CA ARG A 162 -20.68 7.59 50.83
C ARG A 162 -20.93 8.90 51.56
N ASP A 163 -22.19 9.12 51.90
CA ASP A 163 -22.61 9.62 53.21
C ASP A 163 -24.14 9.55 53.31
N TYR A 164 -24.64 9.39 54.53
CA TYR A 164 -26.05 9.28 54.94
C TYR A 164 -26.70 7.89 54.91
N HIS A 165 -26.14 6.97 55.69
CA HIS A 165 -26.98 6.16 56.58
C HIS A 165 -26.25 5.93 57.90
N GLU A 166 -26.44 6.82 58.86
CA GLU A 166 -26.51 6.46 60.29
C GLU A 166 -27.02 7.64 61.15
N TYR A 167 -28.00 7.34 62.00
CA TYR A 167 -28.58 8.13 63.11
C TYR A 167 -29.60 9.24 62.79
N ASN A 168 -30.88 8.86 62.70
CA ASN A 168 -31.90 9.02 63.76
C ASN A 168 -33.28 8.55 63.30
#